data_AF-D4X7A5-F1
#
_entry.id   AF-D4X7A5-F1
#
_cell.length_a   1.000
_cell.length_b   1.000
_cell.length_c   1.000
_cell.angle_alpha   90.00
_cell.angle_beta   90.00
_cell.angle_gamma   90.00
#
_symmetry.space_group_name_H-M   'P 1'
#
loop_
_entity.id
_entity.type
_entity.pdbx_description
1 polymer ?
#
loop_
_entity_poly.entity_id
_entity_poly.type
_entity_poly.pdbx_seq_one_letter_code
_entity_poly.pdbx_strand_id
1 'polypeptide(L)'
;MLEPDMPPSYPPRLIAIEDVRRILGLKNSAIHAKVASGELPAPIKFGESRRAAARWIESEIACYVMAKAAARRVFNAAPSDETA
;
A
#
# COMPACT_ATOMS: atom_id res chain seq x y z
N MET A 1 8.32 25.20 -15.54
CA MET A 1 8.30 23.99 -16.37
C MET A 1 8.28 22.82 -15.40
N LEU A 2 7.12 22.16 -15.20
CA LEU A 2 7.05 20.90 -14.47
C LEU A 2 7.42 19.84 -15.50
N GLU A 3 8.59 19.23 -15.37
CA GLU A 3 9.04 18.11 -16.21
C GLU A 3 8.01 16.96 -16.09
N PRO A 4 7.20 16.68 -17.11
CA PRO A 4 6.29 15.55 -17.09
C PRO A 4 7.03 14.31 -17.61
N ASP A 5 6.77 13.16 -16.98
CA ASP A 5 7.02 11.83 -17.55
C ASP A 5 8.46 11.34 -17.70
N MET A 6 9.31 11.47 -16.67
CA MET A 6 10.28 10.38 -16.49
C MET A 6 9.53 9.21 -15.86
N PRO A 7 9.23 8.12 -16.61
CA PRO A 7 8.69 6.93 -15.99
C PRO A 7 9.70 6.47 -14.92
N PRO A 8 9.24 5.92 -13.80
CA PRO A 8 10.15 5.30 -12.85
C PRO A 8 11.10 4.37 -13.64
N SER A 9 12.39 4.39 -13.29
CA SER A 9 13.47 3.61 -13.96
C SER A 9 13.15 2.12 -14.13
N TYR A 10 12.11 1.64 -13.45
CA TYR A 10 11.53 0.33 -13.61
C TYR A 10 10.02 0.41 -13.88
N PRO A 11 9.47 -0.39 -14.82
CA PRO A 11 8.03 -0.45 -15.02
C PRO A 11 7.34 -0.86 -13.71
N PRO A 12 6.20 -0.23 -13.35
CA PRO A 12 5.49 -0.57 -12.13
C PRO A 12 4.99 -2.01 -12.19
N ARG A 13 5.28 -2.80 -11.16
CA ARG A 13 4.80 -4.17 -11.05
C ARG A 13 3.38 -4.19 -10.48
N LEU A 14 2.47 -4.79 -11.24
CA LEU A 14 1.07 -4.96 -10.85
C LEU A 14 0.87 -6.32 -10.18
N ILE A 15 0.20 -6.31 -9.03
CA ILE A 15 -0.05 -7.50 -8.21
C ILE A 15 -1.55 -7.75 -8.03
N ALA A 16 -1.93 -9.02 -7.88
CA ALA A 16 -3.32 -9.43 -7.66
C ALA A 16 -3.69 -9.38 -6.17
N ILE A 17 -4.98 -9.52 -5.85
CA ILE A 17 -5.42 -9.52 -4.45
C ILE A 17 -4.79 -10.66 -3.63
N GLU A 18 -4.45 -11.79 -4.26
CA GLU A 18 -3.76 -12.92 -3.61
C GLU A 18 -2.33 -12.55 -3.16
N ASP A 19 -1.64 -11.70 -3.93
CA ASP A 19 -0.33 -11.16 -3.55
C ASP A 19 -0.49 -10.14 -2.41
N VAL A 20 -1.46 -9.22 -2.52
CA VAL A 20 -1.75 -8.23 -1.46
C VAL A 20 -2.10 -8.93 -0.15
N ARG A 21 -2.90 -10.00 -0.19
CA ARG A 21 -3.18 -10.86 0.97
C ARG A 21 -1.93 -11.46 1.56
N ARG A 22 -1.01 -11.98 0.73
CA ARG A 22 0.25 -12.56 1.21
C ARG A 22 1.15 -11.52 1.86
N ILE A 23 1.24 -10.33 1.27
CA ILE A 23 2.06 -9.22 1.80
C ILE A 23 1.51 -8.70 3.12
N LEU A 24 0.19 -8.47 3.20
CA LEU A 24 -0.44 -7.87 4.39
C LEU A 24 -0.83 -8.88 5.47
N GLY A 25 -0.89 -10.18 5.13
CA GLY A 25 -1.41 -11.22 6.04
C GLY A 25 -2.92 -11.11 6.32
N LEU A 26 -3.68 -10.43 5.45
CA LEU A 26 -5.10 -10.12 5.66
C LEU A 26 -6.03 -10.91 4.73
N LYS A 27 -7.21 -11.29 5.21
CA LYS A 27 -8.27 -11.87 4.37
C LYS A 27 -8.81 -10.84 3.36
N ASN A 28 -9.32 -11.31 2.22
CA ASN A 28 -9.84 -10.44 1.16
C ASN A 28 -10.91 -9.46 1.65
N SER A 29 -11.81 -9.88 2.55
CA SER A 29 -12.82 -8.98 3.13
C SER A 29 -12.21 -7.82 3.90
N ALA A 30 -11.15 -8.05 4.66
CA ALA A 30 -10.43 -7.01 5.39
C ALA A 30 -9.69 -6.06 4.44
N ILE A 31 -9.12 -6.58 3.35
CA ILE A 31 -8.50 -5.76 2.29
C ILE A 31 -9.56 -4.84 1.67
N HIS A 32 -10.72 -5.38 1.29
CA HIS A 32 -11.81 -4.58 0.74
C HIS A 32 -12.33 -3.52 1.71
N ALA A 33 -12.48 -3.86 3.00
CA ALA A 33 -12.87 -2.89 4.02
C ALA A 33 -11.85 -1.75 4.14
N LYS A 34 -10.55 -2.07 4.13
CA LYS A 34 -9.48 -1.06 4.18
C LYS A 34 -9.46 -0.16 2.95
N VAL A 35 -9.65 -0.73 1.75
CA VAL A 35 -9.80 0.05 0.51
C VAL A 35 -11.03 0.97 0.60
N ALA A 36 -12.17 0.46 1.07
CA ALA A 36 -13.39 1.27 1.22
C ALA A 36 -13.22 2.40 2.26
N SER A 37 -12.43 2.17 3.32
CA SER A 37 -12.10 3.19 4.32
C SER A 37 -11.02 4.19 3.87
N GLY A 38 -10.38 3.96 2.71
CA GLY A 38 -9.28 4.79 2.22
C GLY A 38 -7.92 4.55 2.90
N GLU A 39 -7.81 3.59 3.82
CA GLU A 39 -6.55 3.25 4.50
C GLU A 39 -5.56 2.52 3.57
N LEU A 40 -6.09 1.76 2.61
CA LEU A 40 -5.29 1.03 1.63
C LEU A 40 -5.49 1.65 0.23
N PRO A 41 -4.44 1.72 -0.61
CA PRO A 41 -4.57 2.16 -2.00
C PRO A 41 -5.69 1.45 -2.76
N ALA A 42 -6.43 2.22 -3.57
CA ALA A 42 -7.49 1.67 -4.40
C ALA A 42 -6.90 0.85 -5.56
N PRO A 43 -7.50 -0.30 -5.94
CA PRO A 43 -7.03 -1.07 -7.08
C PRO A 43 -7.31 -0.35 -8.40
N ILE A 44 -6.37 -0.50 -9.33
CA ILE A 44 -6.54 -0.21 -10.75
C ILE A 44 -7.43 -1.31 -11.35
N LYS A 45 -8.54 -0.90 -11.98
CA LYS A 45 -9.46 -1.82 -12.66
C LYS A 45 -9.16 -1.87 -14.15
N PHE A 46 -9.00 -3.08 -14.67
CA PHE A 46 -8.87 -3.33 -16.10
C PHE A 46 -10.23 -3.76 -16.67
N GLY A 47 -11.00 -2.77 -17.12
CA GLY A 47 -12.33 -2.91 -17.70
C GLY A 47 -13.45 -2.30 -16.85
N GLU A 48 -14.63 -2.17 -17.45
CA GLU A 48 -15.80 -1.50 -16.86
C GLU A 48 -16.74 -2.46 -16.11
N SER A 49 -16.58 -3.77 -16.34
CA SER A 49 -17.40 -4.81 -15.72
C SER A 49 -17.13 -4.96 -14.22
N ARG A 50 -18.13 -5.42 -13.48
CA ARG A 50 -17.97 -5.86 -12.08
C ARG A 50 -16.90 -6.95 -11.92
N ARG A 51 -16.64 -7.76 -12.95
CA ARG A 51 -15.61 -8.81 -12.97
C ARG A 51 -14.26 -8.34 -13.53
N ALA A 52 -14.10 -7.05 -13.77
CA ALA A 52 -12.84 -6.47 -14.22
C ALA A 52 -11.70 -6.85 -13.26
N ALA A 53 -10.52 -7.13 -13.82
CA ALA A 53 -9.37 -7.47 -13.02
C ALA A 53 -8.95 -6.26 -12.18
N ALA A 54 -8.94 -6.43 -10.87
CA ALA A 54 -8.45 -5.43 -9.91
C ALA A 54 -6.97 -5.72 -9.60
N ARG A 55 -6.11 -4.73 -9.82
CA ARG A 55 -4.65 -4.84 -9.58
C ARG A 55 -4.17 -3.69 -8.72
N TRP A 56 -3.14 -3.94 -7.93
CA TRP A 56 -2.46 -2.91 -7.15
C TRP A 56 -1.05 -2.71 -7.68
N ILE A 57 -0.51 -1.51 -7.51
CA ILE A 57 0.91 -1.27 -7.73
C ILE A 57 1.65 -1.81 -6.51
N GLU A 58 2.63 -2.69 -6.73
CA GLU A 58 3.40 -3.33 -5.65
C GLU A 58 4.09 -2.30 -4.74
N SER A 59 4.67 -1.25 -5.32
CA SER A 59 5.38 -0.21 -4.58
C SER A 59 4.45 0.57 -3.64
N GLU A 60 3.18 0.78 -3.99
CA GLU A 60 2.22 1.46 -3.13
C GLU A 60 1.88 0.60 -1.90
N ILE A 61 1.70 -0.71 -2.10
CA ILE A 61 1.45 -1.65 -1.01
C ILE A 61 2.69 -1.76 -0.10
N ALA A 62 3.89 -1.84 -0.69
CA ALA A 62 5.13 -1.82 0.07
C ALA A 62 5.27 -0.53 0.89
N CYS A 63 5.00 0.63 0.28
CA CYS A 63 5.04 1.94 0.94
C CYS A 63 4.06 2.00 2.13
N TYR A 64 2.82 1.51 1.95
CA TYR A 64 1.86 1.40 3.05
C TYR A 64 2.39 0.59 4.24
N VAL A 65 2.98 -0.59 3.98
CA VAL A 65 3.56 -1.43 5.04
C VAL A 65 4.71 -0.72 5.74
N MET A 66 5.59 -0.06 4.96
CA MET A 66 6.72 0.70 5.51
C MET A 66 6.25 1.88 6.35
N ALA A 67 5.24 2.63 5.91
CA ALA A 67 4.66 3.73 6.66
C ALA A 67 4.09 3.24 8.00
N LYS A 68 3.38 2.11 7.99
CA LYS A 68 2.84 1.49 9.22
C LYS A 68 3.95 1.04 10.17
N ALA A 69 5.03 0.47 9.64
CA ALA A 69 6.19 0.08 10.42
C ALA A 69 6.93 1.30 11.01
N ALA A 70 7.05 2.39 10.25
CA ALA A 70 7.65 3.63 10.70
C ALA A 70 6.82 4.29 11.81
N ALA A 71 5.49 4.38 11.65
CA ALA A 71 4.60 4.90 12.67
C ALA A 71 4.70 4.12 14.00
N ARG A 72 4.81 2.78 13.92
CA ARG A 72 5.07 1.94 15.11
C ARG A 72 6.40 2.28 15.78
N ARG A 73 7.47 2.51 15.01
CA ARG A 73 8.79 2.84 15.56
C ARG A 73 8.79 4.20 16.25
N VAL A 74 8.16 5.22 15.66
CA VAL A 74 8.03 6.55 16.26
C VAL A 74 7.26 6.48 17.58
N PHE A 75 6.17 5.71 17.63
CA PHE A 75 5.41 5.50 18.86
C PHE A 75 6.25 4.81 19.96
N ASN A 76 7.11 3.87 19.58
CA ASN A 76 8.00 3.19 20.52
C ASN A 76 9.27 3.98 20.89
N ALA A 77 9.54 5.13 20.27
CA ALA A 77 10.79 5.87 20.39
C ALA A 77 10.72 7.13 21.29
N ALA A 78 9.70 7.29 22.13
CA ALA A 78 9.60 8.41 23.08
C ALA A 78 9.24 7.95 24.51
N PRO A 79 9.77 8.61 25.56
CA PRO A 79 11.17 8.93 25.81
C PRO A 79 11.66 8.10 27.02
N SER A 80 12.73 7.32 26.88
CA SER A 80 13.49 6.88 28.05
C SER A 80 14.33 8.08 28.49
N ASP A 81 13.86 8.72 29.55
CA ASP A 81 14.50 9.73 30.39
C ASP A 81 15.99 9.98 30.12
N GLU A 82 16.28 11.19 29.63
CA GLU A 82 17.53 11.86 29.93
C GLU A 82 17.27 12.77 31.14
N THR A 83 17.32 12.18 32.33
CA THR A 83 17.62 12.87 33.59
C THR A 83 18.64 12.04 34.36
N ALA A 84 19.91 12.41 34.25
CA ALA A 84 20.95 12.28 35.29
C ALA A 84 22.21 13.04 34.87
#